data_AF-A0A0N4V4X8-F1
#
_entry.id   AF-A0A0N4V4X8-F1
#
_cell.length_a   1.000
_cell.length_b   1.000
_cell.length_c   1.000
_cell.angle_alpha   90.00
_cell.angle_beta   90.00
_cell.angle_gamma   90.00
#
_symmetry.space_group_name_H-M   'P 1'
#
loop_
_entity.id
_entity.type
_entity.pdbx_description
1 polymer ?
#
loop_
_entity_poly.entity_id
_entity_poly.type
_entity_poly.pdbx_seq_one_letter_code
_entity_poly.pdbx_strand_id
1 'polypeptide(L)'
;ISSSLWFCFFFFFFFAVYFFTNVHAAGCPERVFLGCVLRLRAHRVPFERNILAVVFKVDSEAKLKRTCSSYSNIMPCFRDKINDCGDDKQRRLLNEVGKMIMFLCSPFSLDRQRRLLRYSGCIGDILKRPATTGCDLSDYHYGKQFLDCRRFCSTRPTDFICMMKTWISEQNICTVREIEKRCSKDAANFYVDMQTIVFEPLFPVICEYDG
;
A
#
# COMPACT_ATOMS: atom_id res chain seq x y z
N ILE A 1 21.57 -29.86 48.98
CA ILE A 1 20.40 -29.60 48.08
C ILE A 1 19.90 -28.14 48.18
N SER A 2 20.65 -27.19 48.77
CA SER A 2 20.13 -25.80 48.98
C SER A 2 20.82 -24.68 48.19
N SER A 3 21.87 -24.98 47.40
CA SER A 3 22.71 -23.92 46.80
C SER A 3 22.50 -23.73 45.29
N SER A 4 21.92 -24.72 44.60
CA SER A 4 21.71 -24.67 43.14
C SER A 4 20.39 -24.01 42.72
N LEU A 5 19.42 -23.91 43.63
CA LEU A 5 18.11 -23.28 43.37
C LEU A 5 18.16 -21.75 43.43
N TRP A 6 19.06 -21.18 44.25
CA TRP A 6 19.23 -19.73 44.37
C TRP A 6 19.89 -19.10 43.14
N PHE A 7 20.83 -19.81 42.50
CA PHE A 7 21.51 -19.34 41.29
C PHE A 7 20.58 -19.28 40.07
N CYS A 8 19.64 -20.22 39.94
CA CYS A 8 18.64 -20.19 38.86
C CYS A 8 17.63 -19.05 39.03
N PHE A 9 17.25 -18.72 40.27
CA PHE A 9 16.32 -17.62 40.54
C PHE A 9 16.92 -16.24 40.25
N PHE A 10 18.21 -16.04 40.56
CA PHE A 10 18.90 -14.78 40.31
C PHE A 10 19.14 -14.51 38.82
N PHE A 11 19.43 -15.55 38.04
CA PHE A 11 19.60 -15.44 36.58
C PHE A 11 18.26 -15.16 35.87
N PHE A 12 17.15 -15.77 36.30
CA PHE A 12 15.83 -15.50 35.75
C PHE A 12 15.35 -14.07 36.03
N PHE A 13 15.67 -13.51 37.20
CA PHE A 13 15.27 -12.14 37.56
C PHE A 13 16.05 -11.09 36.76
N PHE A 14 17.35 -11.28 36.53
CA PHE A 14 18.14 -10.37 35.70
C PHE A 14 17.81 -10.51 34.21
N PHE A 15 17.54 -11.72 33.70
CA PHE A 15 17.12 -11.90 32.31
C PHE A 15 15.74 -11.29 32.04
N ALA A 16 14.81 -11.37 33.00
CA ALA A 16 13.50 -10.71 32.91
C ALA A 16 13.63 -9.18 32.90
N VAL A 17 14.44 -8.59 33.79
CA VAL A 17 14.64 -7.12 33.82
C VAL A 17 15.38 -6.62 32.56
N TYR A 18 16.30 -7.39 31.98
CA TYR A 18 16.98 -7.04 30.72
C TYR A 18 16.09 -7.23 29.48
N PHE A 19 15.15 -8.18 29.50
CA PHE A 19 14.14 -8.33 28.43
C PHE A 19 13.06 -7.24 28.49
N PHE A 20 12.68 -6.77 29.68
CA PHE A 20 11.68 -5.72 29.83
C PHE A 20 12.18 -4.31 29.48
N THR A 21 13.50 -4.08 29.47
CA THR A 21 14.08 -2.77 29.09
C THR A 21 14.44 -2.64 27.61
N ASN A 22 14.27 -3.70 26.81
CA ASN A 22 14.56 -3.71 25.37
C ASN A 22 13.36 -4.08 24.48
N VAL A 23 12.13 -3.90 24.97
CA VAL A 23 10.96 -3.84 24.08
C VAL A 23 10.75 -2.38 23.66
N HIS A 24 11.66 -1.86 22.83
CA HIS A 24 11.31 -0.78 21.91
C HIS A 24 10.30 -1.37 20.92
N ALA A 25 9.03 -1.38 21.33
CA ALA A 25 7.92 -1.75 20.48
C ALA A 25 7.93 -0.84 19.25
N ALA A 26 8.26 -1.43 18.10
CA ALA A 26 8.24 -0.77 16.81
C ALA A 26 6.82 -0.26 16.51
N GLY A 27 6.63 1.07 16.55
CA GLY A 27 5.42 1.77 16.15
C GLY A 27 4.37 2.02 17.24
N CYS A 28 3.44 2.94 16.96
CA CYS A 28 2.30 3.23 17.82
C CYS A 28 1.45 1.96 18.02
N PRO A 29 1.08 1.60 19.27
CA PRO A 29 0.18 0.48 19.50
C PRO A 29 -1.23 0.80 18.98
N GLU A 30 -1.92 -0.18 18.39
CA GLU A 30 -3.22 0.00 17.71
C GLU A 30 -4.27 0.73 18.58
N ARG A 31 -4.24 0.53 19.90
CA ARG A 31 -5.12 1.19 20.87
C ARG A 31 -5.09 2.73 20.81
N VAL A 32 -3.96 3.32 20.41
CA VAL A 32 -3.81 4.78 20.30
C VAL A 32 -4.66 5.35 19.17
N PHE A 33 -4.94 4.53 18.14
CA PHE A 33 -5.77 4.92 16.99
C PHE A 33 -7.25 4.63 17.19
N LEU A 34 -7.65 3.96 18.27
CA LEU A 34 -9.04 3.51 18.49
C LEU A 34 -10.02 4.68 18.42
N GLY A 35 -9.69 5.82 19.04
CA GLY A 35 -10.52 7.02 18.98
C GLY A 35 -10.71 7.56 17.56
N CYS A 36 -9.65 7.51 16.73
CA CYS A 36 -9.74 7.92 15.34
C CYS A 36 -10.60 6.95 14.51
N VAL A 37 -10.42 5.63 14.70
CA VAL A 37 -11.18 4.58 14.01
C VAL A 37 -12.67 4.63 14.39
N LEU A 38 -13.00 4.89 15.66
CA LEU A 38 -14.39 5.00 16.12
C LEU A 38 -15.11 6.16 15.44
N ARG A 39 -14.46 7.33 15.30
CA ARG A 39 -15.01 8.46 14.54
C ARG A 39 -15.22 8.10 13.07
N LEU A 40 -14.30 7.36 12.46
CA LEU A 40 -14.40 6.91 11.07
C LEU A 40 -15.58 5.96 10.85
N ARG A 41 -15.77 4.98 11.77
CA ARG A 41 -16.91 4.06 11.77
C ARG A 41 -18.24 4.77 12.01
N ALA A 42 -18.27 5.82 12.84
CA ALA A 42 -19.47 6.64 13.04
C ALA A 42 -19.98 7.26 11.72
N HIS A 43 -19.08 7.51 10.76
CA HIS A 43 -19.42 8.00 9.42
C HIS A 43 -19.71 6.90 8.38
N ARG A 44 -19.84 5.64 8.81
CA ARG A 44 -20.14 4.45 7.97
C ARG A 44 -19.11 4.19 6.85
N VAL A 45 -17.85 4.56 7.08
CA VAL A 45 -16.74 4.22 6.16
C VAL A 45 -15.94 3.07 6.79
N PRO A 46 -15.76 1.93 6.08
CA PRO A 46 -14.98 0.82 6.59
C PRO A 46 -13.50 1.24 6.67
N PHE A 47 -12.87 0.96 7.81
CA PHE A 47 -11.42 1.09 7.94
C PHE A 47 -10.78 -0.21 7.45
N GLU A 48 -10.15 -0.14 6.28
CA GLU A 48 -9.40 -1.26 5.70
C GLU A 48 -7.91 -0.95 5.70
N ARG A 49 -7.07 -1.97 5.91
CA ARG A 49 -5.61 -1.84 5.79
C ARG A 49 -5.17 -1.60 4.34
N ASN A 50 -5.99 -2.02 3.37
CA ASN A 50 -5.77 -1.79 1.95
C ASN A 50 -6.71 -0.68 1.44
N ILE A 51 -6.16 0.51 1.20
CA ILE A 51 -6.94 1.66 0.72
C ILE A 51 -7.55 1.42 -0.67
N LEU A 52 -6.94 0.59 -1.51
CA LEU A 52 -7.48 0.22 -2.83
C LEU A 52 -8.82 -0.51 -2.69
N ALA A 53 -8.97 -1.35 -1.66
CA ALA A 53 -10.22 -2.06 -1.40
C ALA A 53 -11.36 -1.10 -1.04
N VAL A 54 -11.06 0.01 -0.34
CA VAL A 54 -12.04 1.06 -0.05
C VAL A 54 -12.41 1.81 -1.32
N VAL A 55 -11.40 2.21 -2.11
CA VAL A 55 -11.56 3.02 -3.33
C VAL A 55 -12.35 2.27 -4.41
N PHE A 56 -12.02 1.01 -4.69
CA PHE A 56 -12.72 0.23 -5.71
C PHE A 56 -14.08 -0.32 -5.27
N LYS A 57 -14.44 -0.16 -3.98
CA LYS A 57 -15.80 -0.42 -3.49
C LYS A 57 -16.72 0.79 -3.65
N VAL A 58 -16.21 1.95 -4.10
CA VAL A 58 -17.03 3.13 -4.37
C VAL A 58 -17.80 2.94 -5.67
N ASP A 59 -19.12 2.83 -5.54
CA ASP A 59 -20.08 2.55 -6.62
C ASP A 59 -20.93 3.77 -7.01
N SER A 60 -20.83 4.88 -6.26
CA SER A 60 -21.69 6.05 -6.42
C SER A 60 -21.01 7.34 -5.98
N GLU A 61 -21.38 8.46 -6.60
CA GLU A 61 -20.90 9.80 -6.25
C GLU A 61 -21.19 10.15 -4.78
N ALA A 62 -22.37 9.78 -4.28
CA ALA A 62 -22.75 10.02 -2.89
C ALA A 62 -21.82 9.29 -1.91
N LYS A 63 -21.44 8.05 -2.23
CA LYS A 63 -20.49 7.25 -1.43
C LYS A 63 -19.07 7.80 -1.54
N LEU A 64 -18.66 8.27 -2.71
CA LEU A 64 -17.36 8.92 -2.92
C LEU A 64 -17.25 10.19 -2.09
N LYS A 65 -18.23 11.09 -2.20
CA LYS A 65 -18.28 12.35 -1.44
C LYS A 65 -18.27 12.11 0.07
N ARG A 66 -19.05 11.12 0.54
CA ARG A 66 -19.03 10.71 1.95
C ARG A 66 -17.67 10.19 2.38
N THR A 67 -17.03 9.36 1.56
CA THR A 67 -15.70 8.81 1.82
C THR A 67 -14.67 9.94 1.91
N CYS A 68 -14.64 10.82 0.92
CA CYS A 68 -13.79 12.02 0.89
C CYS A 68 -13.96 12.88 2.15
N SER A 69 -15.20 13.24 2.48
CA SER A 69 -15.49 14.07 3.66
C SER A 69 -15.06 13.39 4.97
N SER A 70 -15.37 12.10 5.12
CA SER A 70 -15.04 11.35 6.35
C SER A 70 -13.54 11.23 6.54
N TYR A 71 -12.80 10.90 5.47
CA TYR A 71 -11.35 10.79 5.52
C TYR A 71 -10.68 12.16 5.75
N SER A 72 -11.10 13.22 5.04
CA SER A 72 -10.55 14.57 5.27
C SER A 72 -10.75 15.05 6.71
N ASN A 73 -11.90 14.75 7.32
CA ASN A 73 -12.18 15.14 8.70
C ASN A 73 -11.36 14.36 9.73
N ILE A 74 -11.02 13.09 9.45
CA ILE A 74 -10.36 12.21 10.43
C ILE A 74 -8.84 12.14 10.26
N MET A 75 -8.30 12.47 9.08
CA MET A 75 -6.85 12.45 8.82
C MET A 75 -6.01 13.24 9.85
N PRO A 76 -6.43 14.42 10.35
CA PRO A 76 -5.69 15.11 11.41
C PRO A 76 -5.51 14.24 12.66
N CYS A 77 -6.53 13.49 13.08
CA CYS A 77 -6.45 12.59 14.24
C CYS A 77 -5.34 11.54 14.06
N PHE A 78 -5.25 10.91 12.88
CA PHE A 78 -4.20 9.93 12.60
C PHE A 78 -2.82 10.58 12.48
N ARG A 79 -2.74 11.77 11.88
CA ARG A 79 -1.49 12.53 11.74
C ARG A 79 -0.92 12.90 13.11
N ASP A 80 -1.75 13.39 14.02
CA ASP A 80 -1.31 13.74 15.38
C ASP A 80 -0.73 12.53 16.10
N LYS A 81 -1.44 11.38 16.07
CA LYS A 81 -0.96 10.15 16.71
C LYS A 81 0.33 9.60 16.08
N ILE A 82 0.43 9.63 14.76
CA ILE A 82 1.64 9.16 14.05
C ILE A 82 2.82 10.10 14.28
N ASN A 83 2.58 11.40 14.44
CA ASN A 83 3.65 12.33 14.80
C ASN A 83 4.21 12.02 16.19
N ASP A 84 3.35 11.67 17.15
CA ASP A 84 3.74 11.39 18.53
C ASP A 84 4.55 10.10 18.71
N CYS A 85 4.14 8.99 18.05
CA CYS A 85 4.74 7.67 18.29
C CYS A 85 4.98 6.82 17.02
N GLY A 86 4.72 7.39 15.84
CA GLY A 86 4.65 6.61 14.60
C GLY A 86 6.02 6.21 14.07
N ASP A 87 6.15 4.95 13.67
CA ASP A 87 7.30 4.44 12.93
C ASP A 87 7.22 4.80 11.43
N ASP A 88 8.29 4.48 10.69
CA ASP A 88 8.36 4.76 9.25
C ASP A 88 7.26 4.06 8.45
N LYS A 89 6.86 2.85 8.87
CA LYS A 89 5.81 2.08 8.18
C LYS A 89 4.45 2.75 8.33
N GLN A 90 4.11 3.20 9.54
CA GLN A 90 2.88 3.93 9.84
C GLN A 90 2.85 5.28 9.15
N ARG A 91 3.98 6.01 9.12
CA ARG A 91 4.13 7.27 8.39
C ARG A 91 3.93 7.09 6.89
N ARG A 92 4.52 6.05 6.28
CA ARG A 92 4.34 5.71 4.86
C ARG A 92 2.88 5.39 4.54
N LEU A 93 2.24 4.53 5.33
CA LEU A 93 0.83 4.19 5.13
C LEU A 93 -0.09 5.42 5.22
N LEU A 94 0.13 6.29 6.21
CA LEU A 94 -0.63 7.53 6.33
C LEU A 94 -0.43 8.44 5.11
N ASN A 95 0.80 8.52 4.60
CA ASN A 95 1.11 9.32 3.41
C ASN A 95 0.42 8.77 2.16
N GLU A 96 0.44 7.46 1.94
CA GLU A 96 -0.26 6.79 0.83
C GLU A 96 -1.78 7.04 0.89
N VAL A 97 -2.38 6.87 2.07
CA VAL A 97 -3.81 7.18 2.28
C VAL A 97 -4.08 8.66 1.99
N GLY A 98 -3.23 9.56 2.48
CA GLY A 98 -3.34 11.00 2.22
C GLY A 98 -3.25 11.36 0.74
N LYS A 99 -2.29 10.77 0.01
CA LYS A 99 -2.14 10.93 -1.45
C LYS A 99 -3.35 10.38 -2.20
N MET A 100 -3.88 9.23 -1.80
CA MET A 100 -5.09 8.65 -2.41
C MET A 100 -6.30 9.57 -2.23
N ILE A 101 -6.52 10.08 -1.01
CA ILE A 101 -7.60 11.04 -0.75
C ILE A 101 -7.39 12.29 -1.58
N MET A 102 -6.17 12.83 -1.64
CA MET A 102 -5.88 14.02 -2.45
C MET A 102 -6.11 13.77 -3.95
N PHE A 103 -5.72 12.60 -4.46
CA PHE A 103 -5.92 12.18 -5.84
C PHE A 103 -7.41 12.14 -6.23
N LEU A 104 -8.27 11.64 -5.33
CA LEU A 104 -9.70 11.43 -5.57
C LEU A 104 -10.62 12.58 -5.12
N CYS A 105 -10.21 13.36 -4.12
CA CYS A 105 -11.10 14.28 -3.40
C CYS A 105 -10.70 15.75 -3.57
N SER A 106 -9.62 16.04 -4.30
CA SER A 106 -9.24 17.41 -4.67
C SER A 106 -10.37 18.09 -5.49
N PRO A 107 -10.59 19.40 -5.35
CA PRO A 107 -11.59 20.14 -6.15
C PRO A 107 -11.40 19.99 -7.67
N PHE A 108 -10.18 19.68 -8.13
CA PHE A 108 -9.86 19.47 -9.54
C PHE A 108 -9.92 18.01 -10.00
N SER A 109 -10.38 17.10 -9.15
CA SER A 109 -10.36 15.65 -9.41
C SER A 109 -11.64 15.11 -10.07
N LEU A 110 -12.60 15.96 -10.47
CA LEU A 110 -13.89 15.53 -11.03
C LEU A 110 -13.75 14.49 -12.16
N ASP A 111 -12.80 14.68 -13.05
CA ASP A 111 -12.50 13.76 -14.15
C ASP A 111 -12.00 12.39 -13.63
N ARG A 112 -11.11 12.38 -12.62
CA ARG A 112 -10.65 11.16 -11.95
C ARG A 112 -11.78 10.46 -11.19
N GLN A 113 -12.66 11.22 -10.55
CA GLN A 113 -13.83 10.67 -9.86
C GLN A 113 -14.78 9.98 -10.83
N ARG A 114 -15.05 10.59 -11.99
CA ARG A 114 -15.86 9.98 -13.06
C ARG A 114 -15.22 8.69 -13.59
N ARG A 115 -13.90 8.71 -13.84
CA ARG A 115 -13.16 7.50 -14.24
C ARG A 115 -13.19 6.41 -13.18
N LEU A 116 -13.03 6.76 -11.90
CA LEU A 116 -13.16 5.81 -10.79
C LEU A 116 -14.54 5.16 -10.81
N LEU A 117 -15.63 5.95 -10.85
CA LEU A 117 -16.99 5.40 -10.84
C LEU A 117 -17.28 4.54 -12.07
N ARG A 118 -16.69 4.89 -13.22
CA ARG A 118 -16.84 4.12 -14.46
C ARG A 118 -16.11 2.78 -14.43
N TYR A 119 -14.90 2.73 -13.86
CA TYR A 119 -14.00 1.57 -13.98
C TYR A 119 -13.79 0.78 -12.69
N SER A 120 -14.25 1.29 -11.54
CA SER A 120 -13.99 0.70 -10.22
C SER A 120 -14.43 -0.76 -10.10
N GLY A 121 -15.63 -1.09 -10.56
CA GLY A 121 -16.15 -2.45 -10.52
C GLY A 121 -15.27 -3.42 -11.31
N CYS A 122 -14.96 -3.07 -12.55
CA CYS A 122 -14.15 -3.93 -13.43
C CYS A 122 -12.70 -4.08 -12.93
N ILE A 123 -12.04 -2.97 -12.55
CA ILE A 123 -10.68 -3.03 -12.00
C ILE A 123 -10.68 -3.83 -10.69
N GLY A 124 -11.64 -3.58 -9.81
CA GLY A 124 -11.80 -4.30 -8.54
C GLY A 124 -11.96 -5.81 -8.73
N ASP A 125 -12.68 -6.26 -9.75
CA ASP A 125 -12.87 -7.67 -10.06
C ASP A 125 -11.62 -8.36 -10.62
N ILE A 126 -10.73 -7.60 -11.25
CA ILE A 126 -9.41 -8.10 -11.67
C ILE A 126 -8.49 -8.21 -10.46
N LEU A 127 -8.46 -7.18 -9.59
CA LEU A 127 -7.60 -7.14 -8.41
C LEU A 127 -7.96 -8.17 -7.33
N LYS A 128 -9.17 -8.74 -7.36
CA LYS A 128 -9.56 -9.87 -6.49
C LYS A 128 -8.93 -11.20 -6.92
N ARG A 129 -8.40 -11.29 -8.14
CA ARG A 129 -7.79 -12.52 -8.67
C ARG A 129 -6.34 -12.60 -8.21
N PRO A 130 -5.76 -13.82 -8.13
CA PRO A 130 -4.33 -13.98 -7.88
C PRO A 130 -3.50 -13.17 -8.88
N ALA A 131 -2.37 -12.62 -8.43
CA ALA A 131 -1.47 -11.87 -9.29
C ALA A 131 -1.05 -12.71 -10.50
N THR A 132 -1.16 -12.13 -11.69
CA THR A 132 -0.82 -12.80 -12.95
C THR A 132 0.68 -12.65 -13.22
N THR A 133 1.33 -13.74 -13.62
CA THR A 133 2.73 -13.79 -14.08
C THR A 133 2.80 -14.50 -15.43
N GLY A 134 3.89 -14.34 -16.18
CA GLY A 134 4.07 -15.00 -17.47
C GLY A 134 3.14 -14.50 -18.56
N CYS A 135 2.65 -13.26 -18.44
CA CYS A 135 1.97 -12.62 -19.55
C CYS A 135 2.98 -12.34 -20.67
N ASP A 136 2.52 -12.41 -21.91
CA ASP A 136 3.35 -12.05 -23.05
C ASP A 136 3.67 -10.53 -23.04
N LEU A 137 4.94 -10.16 -23.12
CA LEU A 137 5.41 -8.77 -22.99
C LEU A 137 6.10 -8.24 -24.25
N SER A 138 6.19 -9.02 -25.34
CA SER A 138 6.99 -8.63 -26.50
C SER A 138 6.51 -7.34 -27.15
N ASP A 139 5.19 -7.17 -27.24
CA ASP A 139 4.55 -6.04 -27.94
C ASP A 139 3.81 -5.06 -27.01
N TYR A 140 4.09 -5.12 -25.70
CA TYR A 140 3.47 -4.23 -24.73
C TYR A 140 4.31 -2.96 -24.52
N HIS A 141 3.68 -1.81 -24.25
CA HIS A 141 4.40 -0.53 -24.18
C HIS A 141 5.43 -0.46 -23.05
N TYR A 142 5.23 -1.21 -21.96
CA TYR A 142 6.22 -1.39 -20.89
C TYR A 142 7.20 -2.55 -21.12
N GLY A 143 7.00 -3.36 -22.16
CA GLY A 143 7.73 -4.59 -22.42
C GLY A 143 9.23 -4.37 -22.57
N LYS A 144 9.64 -3.39 -23.38
CA LYS A 144 11.06 -3.06 -23.58
C LYS A 144 11.74 -2.65 -22.27
N GLN A 145 11.15 -1.70 -21.54
CA GLN A 145 11.69 -1.21 -20.26
C GLN A 145 11.84 -2.33 -19.22
N PHE A 146 10.85 -3.22 -19.14
CA PHE A 146 10.91 -4.39 -18.27
C PHE A 146 11.99 -5.39 -18.69
N LEU A 147 12.10 -5.70 -19.99
CA LEU A 147 13.09 -6.65 -20.49
C LEU A 147 14.51 -6.15 -20.24
N ASP A 148 14.75 -4.84 -20.38
CA ASP A 148 16.04 -4.22 -20.08
C ASP A 148 16.35 -4.30 -18.59
N CYS A 149 15.39 -3.99 -17.71
CA CYS A 149 15.53 -4.20 -16.27
C CYS A 149 15.83 -5.65 -15.90
N ARG A 150 15.08 -6.61 -16.47
CA ARG A 150 15.26 -8.03 -16.21
C ARG A 150 16.65 -8.51 -16.63
N ARG A 151 17.14 -8.06 -17.79
CA ARG A 151 18.51 -8.37 -18.23
C ARG A 151 19.54 -7.81 -17.26
N PHE A 152 19.39 -6.55 -16.84
CA PHE A 152 20.30 -5.92 -15.88
C PHE A 152 20.35 -6.69 -14.56
N CYS A 153 19.21 -6.97 -13.92
CA CYS A 153 19.18 -7.74 -12.68
C CYS A 153 19.71 -9.17 -12.85
N SER A 154 19.49 -9.81 -14.01
CA SER A 154 20.01 -11.16 -14.28
C SER A 154 21.54 -11.22 -14.32
N THR A 155 22.23 -10.11 -14.61
CA THR A 155 23.70 -10.05 -14.54
C THR A 155 24.23 -9.97 -13.11
N ARG A 156 23.38 -9.66 -12.12
CA ARG A 156 23.71 -9.53 -10.70
C ARG A 156 22.85 -10.47 -9.85
N PRO A 157 23.01 -11.80 -9.97
CA PRO A 157 22.13 -12.77 -9.31
C PRO A 157 22.19 -12.73 -7.78
N THR A 158 23.23 -12.11 -7.20
CA THR A 158 23.35 -11.90 -5.76
C THR A 158 22.51 -10.72 -5.24
N ASP A 159 22.01 -9.86 -6.15
CA ASP A 159 21.14 -8.74 -5.81
C ASP A 159 19.67 -9.20 -5.76
N PHE A 160 19.29 -9.74 -4.60
CA PHE A 160 17.93 -10.18 -4.33
C PHE A 160 16.90 -9.05 -4.47
N ILE A 161 17.27 -7.80 -4.15
CA ILE A 161 16.36 -6.65 -4.23
C ILE A 161 16.03 -6.37 -5.70
N CYS A 162 17.02 -6.39 -6.59
CA CYS A 162 16.83 -6.24 -8.03
C CYS A 162 15.91 -7.34 -8.61
N MET A 163 16.15 -8.60 -8.21
CA MET A 163 15.32 -9.73 -8.64
C MET A 163 13.87 -9.60 -8.15
N MET A 164 13.68 -9.20 -6.89
CA MET A 164 12.35 -8.97 -6.33
C MET A 164 11.63 -7.81 -7.03
N LYS A 165 12.32 -6.68 -7.27
CA LYS A 165 11.80 -5.54 -8.04
C LYS A 165 11.38 -5.94 -9.45
N THR A 166 12.17 -6.79 -10.11
CA THR A 166 11.84 -7.36 -11.42
C THR A 166 10.55 -8.19 -11.36
N TRP A 167 10.44 -9.11 -10.40
CA TRP A 167 9.24 -9.94 -10.25
C TRP A 167 7.97 -9.13 -9.97
N ILE A 168 8.06 -8.12 -9.08
CA ILE A 168 6.95 -7.20 -8.80
C ILE A 168 6.57 -6.43 -10.08
N SER A 169 7.56 -5.96 -10.84
CA SER A 169 7.32 -5.26 -12.10
C SER A 169 6.59 -6.13 -13.12
N GLU A 170 6.95 -7.41 -13.23
CA GLU A 170 6.25 -8.36 -14.09
C GLU A 170 4.76 -8.47 -13.70
N GLN A 171 4.48 -8.66 -12.41
CA GLN A 171 3.11 -8.75 -11.91
C GLN A 171 2.31 -7.48 -12.17
N ASN A 172 2.92 -6.33 -11.97
CA ASN A 172 2.30 -5.03 -12.22
C ASN A 172 1.91 -4.90 -13.69
N ILE A 173 2.84 -5.19 -14.60
CA ILE A 173 2.59 -5.09 -16.05
C ILE A 173 1.51 -6.08 -16.48
N CYS A 174 1.57 -7.32 -16.00
CA CYS A 174 0.54 -8.32 -16.30
C CYS A 174 -0.84 -7.91 -15.78
N THR A 175 -0.90 -7.27 -14.60
CA THR A 175 -2.15 -6.72 -14.06
C THR A 175 -2.68 -5.59 -14.94
N VAL A 176 -1.83 -4.63 -15.34
CA VAL A 176 -2.21 -3.52 -16.22
C VAL A 176 -2.71 -4.04 -17.57
N ARG A 177 -2.02 -5.02 -18.16
CA ARG A 177 -2.43 -5.66 -19.42
C ARG A 177 -3.76 -6.38 -19.29
N GLU A 178 -4.02 -7.04 -18.17
CA GLU A 178 -5.29 -7.70 -17.91
C GLU A 178 -6.44 -6.69 -17.76
N ILE A 179 -6.19 -5.57 -17.09
CA ILE A 179 -7.14 -4.44 -17.02
C ILE A 179 -7.42 -3.88 -18.40
N GLU A 180 -6.39 -3.71 -19.23
CA GLU A 180 -6.55 -3.21 -20.60
C GLU A 180 -7.40 -4.15 -21.46
N LYS A 181 -7.13 -5.46 -21.37
CA LYS A 181 -7.85 -6.49 -22.13
C LYS A 181 -9.31 -6.67 -21.69
N ARG A 182 -9.60 -6.60 -20.38
CA ARG A 182 -10.94 -6.91 -19.85
C ARG A 182 -11.81 -5.69 -19.57
N CYS A 183 -11.22 -4.57 -19.20
CA CYS A 183 -11.95 -3.35 -18.85
C CYS A 183 -11.90 -2.34 -19.99
N SER A 184 -10.71 -1.78 -20.24
CA SER A 184 -10.40 -0.89 -21.37
C SER A 184 -8.98 -0.33 -21.21
N LYS A 185 -8.43 0.21 -22.30
CA LYS A 185 -7.18 1.01 -22.26
C LYS A 185 -7.28 2.21 -21.31
N ASP A 186 -8.40 2.91 -21.30
CA ASP A 186 -8.63 4.04 -20.38
C ASP A 186 -8.65 3.61 -18.90
N ALA A 187 -9.19 2.42 -18.60
CA ALA A 187 -9.18 1.86 -17.25
C ALA A 187 -7.76 1.51 -16.81
N ALA A 188 -6.96 0.93 -17.71
CA ALA A 188 -5.56 0.63 -17.46
C ALA A 188 -4.74 1.91 -17.22
N ASN A 189 -4.92 2.94 -18.05
CA ASN A 189 -4.28 4.24 -17.87
C ASN A 189 -4.68 4.89 -16.53
N PHE A 190 -5.97 4.89 -16.19
CA PHE A 190 -6.44 5.39 -14.90
C PHE A 190 -5.80 4.65 -13.72
N TYR A 191 -5.67 3.32 -13.82
CA TYR A 191 -5.03 2.51 -12.80
C TYR A 191 -3.53 2.83 -12.67
N VAL A 192 -2.82 2.96 -13.79
CA VAL A 192 -1.41 3.39 -13.82
C VAL A 192 -1.26 4.77 -13.17
N ASP A 193 -2.02 5.78 -13.60
CA ASP A 193 -1.97 7.13 -13.05
C ASP A 193 -2.16 7.14 -11.53
N MET A 194 -3.15 6.38 -11.06
CA MET A 194 -3.44 6.24 -9.63
C MET A 194 -2.26 5.58 -8.89
N GLN A 195 -1.71 4.48 -9.42
CA GLN A 195 -0.59 3.77 -8.81
C GLN A 195 0.69 4.64 -8.75
N THR A 196 1.00 5.33 -9.84
CA THR A 196 2.15 6.24 -9.97
C THR A 196 2.07 7.42 -9.00
N ILE A 197 0.89 8.04 -8.87
CA ILE A 197 0.73 9.21 -8.00
C ILE A 197 0.69 8.82 -6.52
N VAL A 198 0.04 7.70 -6.19
CA VAL A 198 -0.24 7.36 -4.80
C VAL A 198 0.86 6.52 -4.16
N PHE A 199 1.36 5.50 -4.86
CA PHE A 199 2.22 4.48 -4.27
C PHE A 199 3.66 4.57 -4.78
N GLU A 200 3.86 4.37 -6.08
CA GLU A 200 5.20 4.16 -6.65
C GLU A 200 5.38 4.94 -7.96
N PRO A 201 6.16 6.03 -7.99
CA PRO A 201 6.41 6.83 -9.19
C PRO A 201 6.92 6.05 -10.41
N LEU A 202 7.62 4.93 -10.20
CA LEU A 202 8.13 4.08 -11.27
C LEU A 202 7.13 3.01 -11.74
N PHE A 203 5.91 2.97 -11.20
CA PHE A 203 4.89 2.01 -11.61
C PHE A 203 4.61 2.11 -13.13
N PRO A 204 4.49 0.97 -13.85
CA PRO A 204 4.52 -0.41 -13.35
C PRO A 204 5.92 -1.04 -13.28
N VAL A 205 6.95 -0.41 -13.84
CA VAL A 205 8.32 -0.94 -13.93
C VAL A 205 9.20 -0.32 -12.84
N ILE A 206 9.24 -0.96 -11.69
CA ILE A 206 9.94 -0.49 -10.48
C ILE A 206 11.41 -0.91 -10.54
N CYS A 207 12.13 -0.38 -11.52
CA CYS A 207 13.55 -0.63 -11.68
C CYS A 207 14.30 0.69 -11.67
N GLU A 208 15.14 0.87 -10.67
CA GLU A 208 16.08 1.98 -10.62
C GLU A 208 17.36 1.51 -11.31
N TYR A 209 17.77 2.22 -12.36
CA TYR A 209 19.12 2.12 -12.87
C TYR A 209 19.96 3.00 -11.96
N ASP A 210 20.66 2.40 -10.99
CA ASP A 210 21.73 3.13 -10.31
C ASP A 210 22.76 3.51 -11.40
N GLY A 211 22.80 4.79 -11.72
CA GLY A 211 23.79 5.39 -12.62
C GLY A 211 25.16 5.49 -11.98
#